data_AF-A0A4Z2D9R3-F1
#
_entry.id   AF-A0A4Z2D9R3-F1
#
_cell.length_a   1.000
_cell.length_b   1.000
_cell.length_c   1.000
_cell.angle_alpha   90.00
_cell.angle_beta   90.00
_cell.angle_gamma   90.00
#
_symmetry.space_group_name_H-M   'P 1'
#
loop_
_entity.id
_entity.type
_entity.pdbx_description
1 polymer ?
#
loop_
_entity_poly.entity_id
_entity_poly.type
_entity_poly.pdbx_seq_one_letter_code
_entity_poly.pdbx_strand_id
1 'polypeptide(L)'
;MTQTSIKGECNNQNNLNFPLDITWRSTNPFGWPQIVLHAYGVDVFGKDVLRGYGAVHIPVKIGSHRRRVSMFVPQSSSQLMKLNAWLTGKRPEFLNPKVIASGEGRGVTKVQTQGFVDVIFNVAVKNLQTLGYTTDKKRETLTEDLLMLINTEAI
;
A
#
# COMPACT_ATOMS: atom_id res chain seq x y z
N MET A 1 11.52 4.46 -6.51
CA MET A 1 10.75 5.36 -7.38
C MET A 1 10.22 6.48 -6.52
N THR A 2 10.45 7.74 -6.88
CA THR A 2 10.11 8.92 -6.08
C THR A 2 9.30 9.89 -6.92
N GLN A 3 8.28 10.51 -6.34
CA GLN A 3 7.49 11.56 -6.97
C GLN A 3 7.23 12.65 -5.93
N THR A 4 7.29 13.91 -6.37
CA THR A 4 7.06 15.08 -5.53
C THR A 4 5.85 15.84 -6.05
N SER A 5 4.92 16.18 -5.16
CA SER A 5 3.82 17.10 -5.44
C SER A 5 3.93 18.31 -4.52
N ILE A 6 3.71 19.49 -5.07
CA ILE A 6 3.57 20.72 -4.30
C ILE A 6 2.09 20.88 -3.96
N LYS A 7 1.80 21.30 -2.72
CA LYS A 7 0.44 21.52 -2.26
C LYS A 7 -0.17 22.71 -3.02
N GLY A 8 -1.31 22.48 -3.67
CA GLY A 8 -2.13 23.54 -4.26
C GLY A 8 -2.95 24.29 -3.19
N GLU A 9 -3.31 25.53 -3.49
CA GLU A 9 -3.95 26.47 -2.56
C GLU A 9 -5.35 26.06 -2.10
N CYS A 10 -6.05 25.23 -2.88
CA CYS A 10 -7.48 24.98 -2.71
C CYS A 10 -7.87 23.67 -1.99
N ASN A 11 -6.94 22.78 -1.66
CA ASN A 11 -7.29 21.54 -0.95
C ASN A 11 -6.17 21.00 -0.04
N ASN A 12 -6.55 20.49 1.13
CA ASN A 12 -5.62 19.85 2.09
C ASN A 12 -5.20 18.43 1.67
N GLN A 13 -5.43 18.05 0.41
CA GLN A 13 -5.12 16.73 -0.13
C GLN A 13 -4.11 16.86 -1.26
N ASN A 14 -2.99 16.15 -1.13
CA ASN A 14 -2.01 16.02 -2.20
C ASN A 14 -2.43 14.86 -3.10
N ASN A 15 -2.73 15.15 -4.36
CA ASN A 15 -3.05 14.11 -5.33
C ASN A 15 -1.81 13.71 -6.14
N LEU A 16 -1.38 12.47 -5.97
CA LEU A 16 -0.25 11.87 -6.68
C LEU A 16 -0.82 10.92 -7.75
N ASN A 17 -1.16 11.47 -8.92
CA ASN A 17 -1.67 10.71 -10.06
C ASN A 17 -0.54 9.96 -10.78
N PHE A 18 0.03 8.95 -10.14
CA PHE A 18 1.18 8.23 -10.67
C PHE A 18 0.80 6.79 -11.04
N PRO A 19 0.68 6.46 -12.34
CA PRO A 19 0.42 5.10 -12.76
C PRO A 19 1.66 4.24 -12.52
N LEU A 20 1.46 3.12 -11.83
CA LEU A 20 2.49 2.15 -11.47
C LEU A 20 2.10 0.79 -12.05
N ASP A 21 2.84 0.35 -13.06
CA ASP A 21 2.65 -0.96 -13.67
C ASP A 21 3.78 -1.90 -13.27
N ILE A 22 3.42 -2.97 -12.56
CA ILE A 22 4.37 -3.97 -12.09
C ILE A 22 3.79 -5.35 -12.35
N THR A 23 4.60 -6.24 -12.91
CA THR A 23 4.23 -7.63 -13.18
C THR A 23 5.13 -8.55 -12.38
N TRP A 24 4.52 -9.47 -11.63
CA TRP A 24 5.22 -10.50 -10.86
C TRP A 24 4.81 -11.90 -11.30
N ARG A 25 5.73 -12.85 -11.15
CA ARG A 25 5.46 -14.28 -11.34
C ARG A 25 5.87 -15.00 -10.05
N SER A 26 4.92 -15.69 -9.44
CA SER A 26 5.16 -16.58 -8.30
C SER A 26 4.33 -17.85 -8.48
N THR A 27 4.82 -18.96 -7.96
CA THR A 27 4.10 -20.22 -7.87
C THR A 27 3.42 -20.42 -6.51
N ASN A 28 3.72 -19.56 -5.52
CA ASN A 28 3.19 -19.65 -4.17
C ASN A 28 2.70 -18.27 -3.68
N PRO A 29 1.48 -18.16 -3.13
CA PRO A 29 0.98 -16.92 -2.53
C PRO A 29 1.55 -16.62 -1.13
N PHE A 30 2.34 -17.52 -0.55
CA PHE A 30 2.99 -17.27 0.74
C PHE A 30 3.91 -16.04 0.68
N GLY A 31 3.72 -15.10 1.61
CA GLY A 31 4.45 -13.83 1.60
C GLY A 31 4.04 -12.88 0.47
N TRP A 32 2.76 -12.95 0.04
CA TRP A 32 2.17 -12.15 -1.03
C TRP A 32 2.72 -10.72 -1.10
N PRO A 33 3.02 -10.19 -2.30
CA PRO A 33 3.70 -8.93 -2.46
C PRO A 33 3.05 -7.79 -1.68
N GLN A 34 3.91 -6.97 -1.11
CA GLN A 34 3.56 -5.79 -0.35
C GLN A 34 4.16 -4.56 -1.01
N ILE A 35 3.43 -3.45 -0.96
CA ILE A 35 3.94 -2.14 -1.31
C ILE A 35 4.27 -1.41 -0.02
N VAL A 36 5.48 -0.89 0.06
CA VAL A 36 5.94 -0.01 1.13
C VAL A 36 6.01 1.42 0.58
N LEU A 37 5.32 2.33 1.26
CA LEU A 37 5.19 3.73 0.92
C LEU A 37 6.00 4.57 1.89
N HIS A 38 6.81 5.48 1.36
CA HIS A 38 7.56 6.44 2.16
C HIS A 38 7.04 7.83 1.81
N ALA A 39 6.46 8.54 2.76
CA ALA A 39 6.02 9.91 2.59
C ALA A 39 7.06 10.87 3.15
N TYR A 40 7.62 11.70 2.28
CA TYR A 40 8.53 12.79 2.64
C TYR A 40 7.80 14.13 2.46
N GLY A 41 8.11 15.07 3.34
CA GLY A 41 7.58 16.42 3.27
C GLY A 41 8.61 17.42 3.76
N VAL A 42 8.62 18.59 3.12
CA VAL A 42 9.52 19.68 3.45
C VAL A 42 9.16 20.24 4.83
N ASP A 43 10.17 20.48 5.68
CA ASP A 43 9.99 21.17 6.95
C ASP A 43 10.07 22.70 6.77
N VAL A 44 9.75 23.48 7.80
CA VAL A 44 9.80 24.96 7.76
C VAL A 44 11.16 25.49 7.29
N PHE A 45 12.23 24.71 7.50
CA PHE A 45 13.60 25.01 7.09
C PHE A 45 13.98 24.52 5.68
N GLY A 46 13.01 24.12 4.84
CA GLY A 46 13.28 23.69 3.46
C GLY A 46 13.93 22.30 3.34
N LYS A 47 14.10 21.57 4.45
CA LYS A 47 14.69 20.23 4.46
C LYS A 47 13.63 19.16 4.23
N ASP A 48 13.92 18.19 3.37
CA ASP A 48 13.10 16.99 3.23
C ASP A 48 13.15 16.15 4.50
N VAL A 49 11.98 15.89 5.07
CA VAL A 49 11.85 15.06 6.26
C VAL A 49 10.78 14.00 6.05
N LEU A 50 11.11 12.77 6.44
CA LEU A 50 10.14 11.70 6.46
C LEU A 50 8.98 12.04 7.42
N ARG A 51 7.76 12.03 6.87
CA ARG A 51 6.49 12.26 7.59
C ARG A 51 5.73 10.96 7.88
N GLY A 52 6.11 9.84 7.28
CA GLY A 52 5.53 8.55 7.61
C GLY A 52 5.94 7.42 6.69
N TYR A 53 5.82 6.20 7.22
CA TYR A 53 5.91 4.95 6.50
C TYR A 53 4.55 4.28 6.44
N GLY A 54 4.26 3.60 5.33
CA GLY A 54 3.07 2.79 5.18
C GLY A 54 3.45 1.48 4.51
N ALA A 55 2.75 0.40 4.83
CA ALA A 55 2.89 -0.86 4.14
C ALA A 55 1.52 -1.48 3.92
N VAL A 56 1.28 -2.00 2.72
CA VAL A 56 0.00 -2.62 2.36
C VAL A 56 0.25 -3.82 1.45
N HIS A 57 -0.45 -4.92 1.73
CA HIS A 57 -0.43 -6.09 0.87
C HIS A 57 -1.28 -5.84 -0.37
N ILE A 58 -0.80 -6.32 -1.52
CA ILE A 58 -1.58 -6.30 -2.75
C ILE A 58 -2.81 -7.23 -2.57
N PRO A 59 -4.01 -6.86 -3.00
CA PRO A 59 -5.16 -7.77 -2.98
C PRO A 59 -4.92 -8.98 -3.89
N VAL A 60 -5.21 -10.18 -3.41
CA VAL A 60 -5.14 -11.43 -4.22
C VAL A 60 -6.31 -11.51 -5.21
N LYS A 61 -7.42 -10.87 -4.89
CA LYS A 61 -8.64 -10.86 -5.69
C LYS A 61 -8.45 -10.02 -6.95
N ILE A 62 -8.86 -10.56 -8.09
CA ILE A 62 -8.86 -9.86 -9.38
C ILE A 62 -9.84 -8.68 -9.32
N GLY A 63 -9.43 -7.54 -9.88
CA GLY A 63 -10.26 -6.34 -10.01
C GLY A 63 -9.61 -5.07 -9.47
N SER A 64 -10.40 -4.00 -9.38
CA SER A 64 -9.97 -2.72 -8.82
C SER A 64 -10.30 -2.64 -7.34
N HIS A 65 -9.30 -2.30 -6.52
CA HIS A 65 -9.42 -2.24 -5.06
C HIS A 65 -8.81 -0.95 -4.54
N ARG A 66 -9.61 -0.15 -3.83
CA ARG A 66 -9.11 1.01 -3.09
C ARG A 66 -8.72 0.60 -1.67
N ARG A 67 -7.49 0.89 -1.27
CA ARG A 67 -6.97 0.64 0.08
C ARG A 67 -6.46 1.93 0.70
N ARG A 68 -6.98 2.23 1.90
CA ARG A 68 -6.48 3.32 2.72
C ARG A 68 -5.37 2.80 3.62
N VAL A 69 -4.16 3.34 3.45
CA VAL A 69 -2.97 2.98 4.22
C VAL A 69 -2.74 4.05 5.27
N SER A 70 -2.73 3.66 6.55
CA SER A 70 -2.35 4.55 7.65
C SER A 70 -0.83 4.73 7.65
N MET A 71 -0.38 5.97 7.56
CA MET A 71 1.05 6.28 7.61
C MET A 71 1.48 6.40 9.07
N PHE A 72 2.54 5.70 9.45
CA PHE A 72 3.06 5.69 10.81
C PHE A 72 4.48 6.26 10.86
N VAL A 73 4.75 7.00 11.92
CA VAL A 73 6.08 7.51 12.25
C VAL A 73 6.51 6.85 13.55
N PRO A 74 7.75 6.33 13.65
CA PRO A 74 8.28 5.89 14.92
C PRO A 74 8.40 7.07 15.88
N GLN A 75 7.83 6.97 17.07
CA GLN A 75 8.14 7.91 18.13
C GLN A 75 9.44 7.49 18.82
N SER A 76 10.46 8.34 18.72
CA SER A 76 11.65 8.26 19.58
C SER A 76 11.22 8.28 21.06
N SER A 77 11.77 7.37 21.86
CA SER A 77 11.43 7.13 23.26
C SER A 77 11.72 8.30 24.22
N SER A 78 12.42 9.36 23.80
CA SER A 78 12.78 10.47 24.68
C SER A 78 12.56 11.85 24.04
N GLN A 79 11.89 12.75 24.77
CA GLN A 79 11.65 14.15 24.37
C GLN A 79 12.95 14.94 24.14
N LEU A 80 14.03 14.60 24.85
CA LEU A 80 15.36 15.20 24.66
C LEU A 80 16.02 14.82 23.32
N MET A 81 15.73 13.63 22.79
CA MET A 81 16.25 13.18 21.50
C MET A 81 15.48 13.82 20.32
N LYS A 82 14.20 14.18 20.54
CA LYS A 82 13.42 15.01 19.61
C LYS A 82 13.92 16.46 19.60
N LEU A 83 14.29 17.01 20.76
CA LEU A 83 14.89 18.36 20.85
C LEU A 83 16.29 18.39 20.23
N ASN A 84 17.14 17.39 20.47
CA ASN A 84 18.45 17.30 19.80
C ASN A 84 18.34 17.05 18.28
N ALA A 85 17.34 16.30 17.81
CA ALA A 85 17.10 16.11 16.38
C ALA A 85 16.51 17.36 15.70
N TRP A 86 15.73 18.16 16.43
CA TRP A 86 15.28 19.48 16.00
C TRP A 86 16.46 20.47 15.94
N LEU A 87 17.35 20.45 16.94
CA LEU A 87 18.52 21.32 17.03
C LEU A 87 19.63 20.93 16.02
N THR A 88 19.85 19.64 15.77
CA THR A 88 20.94 19.12 14.92
C THR A 88 20.47 18.85 13.48
N GLY A 89 19.18 18.97 13.20
CA GLY A 89 18.59 18.78 11.85
C GLY A 89 18.64 17.35 11.30
N LYS A 90 19.24 16.36 11.99
CA LYS A 90 19.25 14.95 11.58
C LYS A 90 18.17 14.18 12.35
N ARG A 91 17.03 13.91 11.71
CA ARG A 91 16.04 12.98 12.25
C ARG A 91 16.49 11.54 11.97
N PRO A 92 16.32 10.61 12.92
CA PRO A 92 16.63 9.21 12.69
C PRO A 92 15.67 8.64 11.63
N GLU A 93 16.23 8.22 10.50
CA GLU A 93 15.52 7.48 9.46
C GLU A 93 15.65 5.98 9.74
N PHE A 94 14.61 5.21 9.46
CA PHE A 94 14.76 3.76 9.51
C PHE A 94 15.72 3.32 8.40
N LEU A 95 16.89 2.84 8.82
CA LEU A 95 17.96 2.38 7.92
C LEU A 95 17.56 1.17 7.08
N ASN A 96 16.46 0.47 7.41
CA ASN A 96 16.01 -0.73 6.70
C ASN A 96 14.50 -0.73 6.39
N PRO A 97 14.09 -0.72 5.11
CA PRO A 97 12.69 -0.84 4.72
C PRO A 97 12.09 -2.22 5.03
N LYS A 98 12.93 -3.26 5.24
CA LYS A 98 12.49 -4.61 5.63
C LYS A 98 11.80 -4.66 7.00
N VAL A 99 12.15 -3.78 7.93
CA VAL A 99 11.52 -3.72 9.27
C VAL A 99 10.09 -3.20 9.20
N ILE A 100 9.76 -2.47 8.13
CA ILE A 100 8.43 -1.92 7.87
C ILE A 100 7.52 -2.96 7.22
N ALA A 101 8.10 -3.84 6.39
CA ALA A 101 7.39 -4.91 5.67
C ALA A 101 7.21 -6.19 6.52
N SER A 102 8.19 -6.55 7.34
CA SER A 102 8.07 -7.66 8.29
C SER A 102 7.37 -7.16 9.56
N GLY A 103 6.15 -7.64 9.84
CA GLY A 103 5.42 -7.32 11.07
C GLY A 103 6.11 -7.75 12.38
N GLU A 104 7.30 -8.32 12.29
CA GLU A 104 8.13 -8.90 13.34
C GLU A 104 8.75 -7.85 14.30
N GLY A 105 8.66 -6.56 13.99
CA GLY A 105 9.10 -5.46 14.87
C GLY A 105 8.02 -4.81 15.73
N ARG A 106 6.76 -5.29 15.68
CA ARG A 106 5.57 -4.63 16.27
C ARG A 106 5.56 -4.51 17.81
N GLY A 107 6.55 -5.05 18.52
CA GLY A 107 6.64 -4.99 19.99
C GLY A 107 7.50 -3.86 20.58
N VAL A 108 8.34 -3.19 19.79
CA VAL A 108 9.50 -2.45 20.38
C VAL A 108 9.50 -0.94 20.11
N THR A 109 8.55 -0.39 19.36
CA THR A 109 8.51 1.07 19.11
C THR A 109 7.09 1.61 19.16
N LYS A 110 6.85 2.61 20.03
CA LYS A 110 5.60 3.38 20.00
C LYS A 110 5.51 4.07 18.65
N VAL A 111 4.50 3.75 17.85
CA VAL A 111 4.25 4.39 16.56
C VAL A 111 3.10 5.36 16.67
N GLN A 112 3.20 6.51 16.01
CA GLN A 112 2.11 7.47 15.90
C GLN A 112 1.64 7.52 14.44
N THR A 113 0.34 7.37 14.23
CA THR A 113 -0.27 7.54 12.91
C THR A 113 -0.27 9.02 12.55
N GLN A 114 0.32 9.37 11.41
CA GLN A 114 0.36 10.72 10.85
C GLN A 114 -0.26 10.73 9.44
N GLY A 115 -1.59 10.64 9.39
CA GLY A 115 -2.37 10.73 8.15
C GLY A 115 -2.55 9.41 7.41
N PHE A 116 -3.14 9.51 6.22
CA PHE A 116 -3.55 8.39 5.40
C PHE A 116 -3.18 8.62 3.93
N VAL A 117 -2.82 7.54 3.24
CA VAL A 117 -2.61 7.51 1.80
C VAL A 117 -3.61 6.53 1.20
N ASP A 118 -4.40 6.98 0.23
CA ASP A 118 -5.30 6.11 -0.52
C ASP A 118 -4.57 5.59 -1.76
N VAL A 119 -4.50 4.27 -1.91
CA VAL A 119 -3.90 3.59 -3.08
C VAL A 119 -4.98 2.81 -3.80
N ILE A 120 -4.97 2.89 -5.12
CA ILE A 120 -5.87 2.12 -5.99
C ILE A 120 -5.06 1.03 -6.67
N PHE A 121 -5.43 -0.22 -6.41
CA PHE A 121 -4.81 -1.40 -7.00
C PHE A 121 -5.69 -1.91 -8.13
N ASN A 122 -5.16 -1.96 -9.34
CA ASN A 122 -5.77 -2.68 -10.45
C ASN A 122 -5.02 -4.01 -10.61
N VAL A 123 -5.61 -5.08 -10.09
CA VAL A 123 -4.95 -6.39 -10.02
C VAL A 123 -5.50 -7.30 -11.11
N ALA A 124 -4.60 -7.76 -11.97
CA ALA A 124 -4.85 -8.84 -12.91
C ALA A 124 -4.05 -10.07 -12.47
N VAL A 125 -4.70 -11.24 -12.47
CA VAL A 125 -4.02 -12.50 -12.15
C VAL A 125 -4.28 -13.52 -13.24
N LYS A 126 -3.25 -14.32 -13.56
CA LYS A 126 -3.26 -15.32 -14.62
C LYS A 126 -2.84 -16.69 -14.08
N ASN A 127 -3.47 -17.75 -14.56
CA ASN A 127 -3.12 -19.16 -14.29
C ASN A 127 -3.14 -19.60 -12.80
N LEU A 128 -3.81 -18.86 -11.91
CA LEU A 128 -4.02 -19.29 -10.51
C LEU A 128 -4.82 -20.60 -10.43
N GLN A 129 -5.79 -20.79 -11.32
CA GLN A 129 -6.62 -22.02 -11.37
C GLN A 129 -5.80 -23.25 -11.74
N THR A 130 -4.82 -23.12 -12.64
CA THR A 130 -3.90 -24.20 -13.00
C THR A 130 -3.04 -24.64 -11.82
N LEU A 131 -2.79 -23.73 -10.87
CA LEU A 131 -2.08 -24.01 -9.63
C LEU A 131 -3.00 -24.53 -8.50
N GLY A 132 -4.29 -24.73 -8.79
CA GLY A 132 -5.28 -25.25 -7.83
C GLY A 132 -5.91 -24.18 -6.93
N TYR A 133 -5.72 -22.88 -7.22
CA TYR A 133 -6.34 -21.80 -6.44
C TYR A 133 -7.69 -21.37 -7.03
N THR A 134 -8.71 -21.29 -6.16
CA THR A 134 -10.02 -20.76 -6.52
C THR A 134 -9.94 -19.25 -6.76
N THR A 135 -10.30 -18.83 -7.96
CA THR A 135 -10.52 -17.41 -8.30
C THR A 135 -12.02 -17.18 -8.47
N ASP A 136 -12.57 -16.11 -7.90
CA ASP A 136 -13.98 -15.77 -8.04
C ASP A 136 -14.36 -15.55 -9.53
N LYS A 137 -14.90 -16.58 -10.19
CA LYS A 137 -15.41 -16.51 -11.57
C LYS A 137 -16.84 -15.96 -11.56
N LYS A 138 -17.01 -14.67 -11.30
CA LYS A 138 -18.38 -14.11 -11.22
C LYS A 138 -19.04 -13.86 -12.58
N ARG A 139 -18.29 -13.92 -13.69
CA ARG A 139 -18.79 -13.48 -15.02
C ARG A 139 -18.98 -14.61 -16.02
N GLU A 140 -18.17 -15.66 -15.95
CA GLU A 140 -18.28 -16.83 -16.83
C GLU A 140 -19.39 -17.79 -16.36
N THR A 141 -19.58 -17.95 -15.05
CA THR A 141 -20.61 -18.86 -14.53
C THR A 141 -22.02 -18.33 -14.82
N LEU A 142 -22.26 -17.02 -14.71
CA LEU A 142 -23.57 -16.44 -15.00
C LEU A 142 -23.98 -16.62 -16.47
N THR A 143 -23.05 -16.54 -17.41
CA THR A 143 -23.36 -16.77 -18.82
C THR A 143 -23.67 -18.24 -19.09
N GLU A 144 -22.91 -19.16 -18.51
CA GLU A 144 -23.18 -20.60 -18.62
C GLU A 144 -24.49 -20.97 -17.93
N ASP A 145 -24.75 -20.45 -16.73
CA ASP A 145 -25.97 -20.67 -15.96
C ASP A 145 -27.20 -20.13 -16.70
N LEU A 146 -27.10 -18.95 -17.32
CA LEU A 146 -28.18 -18.40 -18.14
C LEU A 146 -28.40 -19.20 -19.44
N LEU A 147 -27.34 -19.66 -20.10
CA LEU A 147 -27.45 -20.52 -21.28
C LEU A 147 -28.07 -21.88 -20.93
N MET A 148 -27.77 -22.43 -19.74
CA MET A 148 -28.41 -23.66 -19.27
C MET A 148 -29.91 -23.46 -18.97
N LEU A 149 -30.29 -22.33 -18.37
CA LEU A 149 -31.70 -22.03 -18.11
C LEU A 149 -32.51 -21.86 -19.40
N ILE A 150 -32.00 -21.12 -20.38
CA ILE A 150 -32.67 -20.91 -21.67
C ILE A 150 -32.87 -22.23 -22.42
N ASN A 151 -31.89 -23.13 -22.40
CA ASN A 151 -32.00 -24.44 -23.06
C ASN A 151 -32.93 -25.43 -22.35
N THR A 152 -33.28 -25.18 -21.09
CA THR A 152 -34.18 -26.05 -20.31
C THR A 152 -35.66 -25.71 -20.56
N GLU A 153 -35.97 -24.49 -21.00
CA GLU A 153 -37.34 -24.04 -21.32
C GLU A 153 -37.79 -24.42 -22.75
N ALA A 154 -36.93 -25.06 -23.55
CA ALA A 154 -37.18 -25.39 -24.95
C ALA A 154 -37.76 -26.81 -25.20
N ILE A 155 -38.39 -27.43 -24.20
CA ILE A 155 -39.06 -28.76 -24.31
C ILE A 155 -40.55 -28.62 -24.00
#